data_AF-A0A0W0FM35-F1
#
_entry.id   AF-A0A0W0FM35-F1
#
_cell.length_a   1.000
_cell.length_b   1.000
_cell.length_c   1.000
_cell.angle_alpha   90.00
_cell.angle_beta   90.00
_cell.angle_gamma   90.00
#
_symmetry.space_group_name_H-M   'P 1'
#
loop_
_entity.id
_entity.type
_entity.pdbx_description
1 polymer ?
#
loop_
_entity_poly.entity_id
_entity_poly.type
_entity_poly.pdbx_seq_one_letter_code
_entity_poly.pdbx_strand_id
1 'polypeptide(L)'
;MPLNKDDYVFFWTPDGDNGWASQWYYSPFTVPIVLPDDTTETQCTFPTAEHWMMFQKALLFGDNSIAREIQSHTGVEKKDLAEIKALGRKVQNFDEQKWVANRERIVLEGNLHKLWAKSRVEEAVT
;
A
#
# COMPACT_ATOMS: atom_id res chain seq x y z
N MET A 1 -3.29 -30.17 -21.03
CA MET A 1 -2.15 -30.57 -20.17
C MET A 1 -2.47 -30.12 -18.75
N PRO A 2 -2.19 -30.90 -17.71
CA PRO A 2 -2.30 -30.40 -16.34
C PRO A 2 -1.24 -29.31 -16.10
N LEU A 3 -1.63 -28.25 -15.39
CA LEU A 3 -0.70 -27.21 -14.95
C LEU A 3 0.31 -27.80 -13.95
N ASN A 4 1.54 -27.31 -13.98
CA ASN A 4 2.61 -27.65 -13.07
C ASN A 4 3.21 -26.39 -12.41
N LYS A 5 4.21 -26.55 -11.54
CA LYS A 5 4.79 -25.44 -10.77
C LYS A 5 5.33 -24.31 -11.65
N ASP A 6 5.89 -24.63 -12.81
CA ASP A 6 6.53 -23.66 -13.70
C ASP A 6 5.49 -22.79 -14.45
N ASP A 7 4.21 -23.17 -14.41
CA ASP A 7 3.10 -22.38 -14.94
C ASP A 7 2.63 -21.26 -13.98
N TYR A 8 3.22 -21.16 -12.77
CA TYR A 8 2.81 -20.21 -11.75
C TYR A 8 3.95 -19.30 -11.29
N VAL A 9 3.61 -18.02 -11.14
CA VAL A 9 4.49 -17.03 -10.51
C VAL A 9 4.06 -16.83 -9.06
N PHE A 10 5.00 -17.06 -8.14
CA PHE A 10 4.75 -16.90 -6.72
C PHE A 10 5.48 -15.67 -6.17
N PHE A 11 4.77 -14.84 -5.40
CA PHE A 11 5.26 -13.55 -4.91
C PHE A 11 4.84 -13.26 -3.44
N TRP A 12 4.70 -14.30 -2.61
CA TRP A 12 4.24 -14.15 -1.23
C TRP A 12 5.29 -13.55 -0.26
N THR A 13 6.55 -13.47 -0.68
CA THR A 13 7.65 -12.89 0.10
C THR A 13 8.29 -11.73 -0.66
N PRO A 14 8.51 -10.56 -0.02
CA PRO A 14 9.13 -9.41 -0.68
C PRO A 14 10.59 -9.67 -1.10
N ASP A 15 11.27 -10.64 -0.47
CA ASP A 15 12.68 -10.95 -0.72
C ASP A 15 12.91 -12.02 -1.79
N GLY A 16 11.83 -12.58 -2.37
CA GLY A 16 11.94 -13.58 -3.44
C GLY A 16 12.15 -12.95 -4.82
N ASP A 17 12.44 -13.78 -5.83
CA ASP A 17 12.68 -13.33 -7.22
C ASP A 17 11.52 -12.48 -7.79
N ASN A 18 10.28 -12.83 -7.44
CA ASN A 18 9.08 -12.08 -7.82
C ASN A 18 8.54 -11.20 -6.69
N GLY A 19 9.37 -10.91 -5.69
CA GLY A 19 9.00 -10.14 -4.51
C GLY A 19 8.47 -8.76 -4.85
N TRP A 20 8.91 -8.17 -5.97
CA TRP A 20 8.41 -6.89 -6.51
C TRP A 20 6.88 -6.84 -6.70
N ALA A 21 6.23 -7.98 -6.94
CA ALA A 21 4.77 -8.07 -7.07
C ALA A 21 4.06 -8.13 -5.70
N SER A 22 4.78 -8.40 -4.61
CA SER A 22 4.25 -8.32 -3.25
C SER A 22 3.87 -6.90 -2.87
N GLN A 23 2.82 -6.77 -2.04
CA GLN A 23 2.43 -5.49 -1.43
C GLN A 23 3.41 -5.05 -0.34
N TRP A 24 4.22 -5.99 0.15
CA TRP A 24 5.23 -5.81 1.19
C TRP A 24 6.60 -5.41 0.62
N TYR A 25 6.74 -5.39 -0.70
CA TYR A 25 7.97 -4.98 -1.36
C TYR A 25 8.26 -3.50 -1.13
N TYR A 26 9.50 -3.20 -0.75
CA TYR A 26 9.96 -1.82 -0.61
C TYR A 26 10.13 -1.18 -1.99
N SER A 27 9.23 -0.25 -2.28
CA SER A 27 9.24 0.53 -3.51
C SER A 27 8.49 1.83 -3.21
N PRO A 28 9.19 2.79 -2.57
CA PRO A 28 8.56 3.97 -2.01
C PRO A 28 7.98 4.87 -3.10
N PHE A 29 6.87 5.51 -2.79
CA PHE A 29 6.22 6.49 -3.66
C PHE A 29 5.58 7.61 -2.86
N THR A 30 5.44 8.79 -3.47
CA THR A 30 4.83 9.97 -2.86
C THR A 30 3.57 10.37 -3.63
N VAL A 31 2.49 10.63 -2.91
CA VAL A 31 1.18 11.00 -3.48
C VAL A 31 0.66 12.27 -2.78
N PRO A 32 0.14 13.26 -3.50
CA PRO A 32 -0.61 14.36 -2.89
C PRO A 32 -1.92 13.83 -2.29
N ILE A 33 -2.16 14.13 -1.02
CA ILE A 33 -3.37 13.73 -0.28
C ILE A 33 -3.95 14.94 0.42
N VAL A 34 -5.27 15.12 0.31
CA VAL A 34 -6.03 16.04 1.17
C VAL A 34 -6.55 15.25 2.36
N LEU A 35 -6.04 15.54 3.55
CA LEU A 35 -6.56 14.95 4.79
C LEU A 35 -7.92 15.58 5.14
N PRO A 36 -8.82 14.87 5.85
CA PRO A 36 -10.17 15.38 6.07
C PRO A 36 -10.27 16.66 6.93
N ASP A 37 -9.19 17.03 7.63
CA ASP A 37 -9.07 18.28 8.39
C ASP A 37 -8.23 19.35 7.70
N ASP A 38 -7.75 19.07 6.48
CA ASP A 38 -6.94 19.99 5.69
C ASP A 38 -7.77 20.56 4.53
N THR A 39 -7.35 21.73 4.05
CA THR A 39 -7.87 22.36 2.84
C THR A 39 -6.87 22.33 1.70
N THR A 40 -5.65 21.86 1.98
CA THR A 40 -4.53 21.80 1.05
C THR A 40 -4.02 20.38 0.90
N GLU A 41 -3.42 20.09 -0.25
CA GLU A 41 -2.75 18.82 -0.49
C GLU A 41 -1.43 18.77 0.30
N THR A 42 -1.23 17.66 1.02
CA THR A 42 0.05 17.31 1.64
C THR A 42 0.69 16.16 0.86
N GLN A 43 1.99 16.23 0.63
CA GLN A 43 2.75 15.14 0.02
C GLN A 43 2.97 14.02 1.04
N CYS A 44 2.33 12.87 0.82
CA CYS A 44 2.44 11.69 1.68
C CYS A 44 3.31 10.63 1.01
N THR A 45 4.38 10.21 1.69
CA THR A 45 5.26 9.14 1.20
C THR A 45 4.90 7.82 1.86
N PHE A 46 4.80 6.76 1.05
CA PHE A 46 4.51 5.41 1.50
C PHE A 46 5.66 4.48 1.11
N PRO A 47 6.30 3.78 2.06
CA PRO A 47 7.39 2.85 1.76
C PRO A 47 6.96 1.64 0.92
N THR A 48 5.73 1.17 1.13
CA THR A 48 5.17 0.00 0.46
C THR A 48 3.70 0.22 0.13
N ALA A 49 3.16 -0.58 -0.79
CA ALA A 49 1.74 -0.55 -1.10
C ALA A 49 0.85 -0.99 0.09
N GLU A 50 1.36 -1.81 1.02
CA GLU A 50 0.64 -2.14 2.27
C GLU A 50 0.38 -0.89 3.13
N HIS A 51 1.36 0.01 3.27
CA HIS A 51 1.18 1.28 3.99
C HIS A 51 0.06 2.12 3.36
N TRP A 52 0.10 2.29 2.03
CA TRP A 52 -0.94 2.97 1.27
C TRP A 52 -2.31 2.34 1.47
N MET A 53 -2.43 1.01 1.34
CA MET A 53 -3.71 0.31 1.44
C MET A 53 -4.35 0.52 2.81
N MET A 54 -3.58 0.41 3.90
CA MET A 54 -4.11 0.58 5.25
C MET A 54 -4.42 2.05 5.56
N PHE A 55 -3.61 2.99 5.06
CA PHE A 55 -3.88 4.43 5.15
C PHE A 55 -5.19 4.81 4.44
N GLN A 56 -5.35 4.41 3.18
CA GLN A 56 -6.57 4.67 2.40
C GLN A 56 -7.80 3.99 3.00
N LYS A 57 -7.63 2.80 3.59
CA LYS A 57 -8.69 2.14 4.35
C LYS A 57 -9.13 2.99 5.54
N ALA A 58 -8.18 3.53 6.31
CA ALA A 58 -8.49 4.40 7.44
C ALA A 58 -9.24 5.67 6.99
N LEU A 59 -8.79 6.32 5.92
CA LEU A 59 -9.49 7.47 5.34
C LEU A 59 -10.90 7.12 4.84
N LEU A 60 -11.07 5.96 4.20
CA LEU A 60 -12.38 5.51 3.70
C LEU A 60 -13.43 5.41 4.83
N PHE A 61 -12.99 5.06 6.05
CA PHE A 61 -13.86 4.92 7.22
C PHE A 61 -13.79 6.12 8.19
N GLY A 62 -13.09 7.20 7.81
CA GLY A 62 -12.98 8.42 8.60
C GLY A 62 -12.12 8.28 9.85
N ASP A 63 -11.28 7.25 9.94
CA ASP A 63 -10.38 7.03 11.08
C ASP A 63 -9.04 7.75 10.86
N ASN A 64 -9.08 9.08 11.00
CA ASN A 64 -7.91 9.94 10.76
C ASN A 64 -6.78 9.68 11.76
N SER A 65 -7.09 9.14 12.95
CA SER A 65 -6.07 8.77 13.93
C SER A 65 -5.21 7.61 13.40
N ILE A 66 -5.86 6.52 12.96
CA ILE A 66 -5.14 5.38 12.37
C ILE A 66 -4.45 5.77 11.07
N ALA A 67 -5.06 6.64 10.25
CA ALA A 67 -4.41 7.14 9.03
C ALA A 67 -3.08 7.85 9.35
N ARG A 68 -3.08 8.76 10.33
CA ARG A 68 -1.84 9.46 10.73
C ARG A 68 -0.81 8.53 11.36
N GLU A 69 -1.23 7.58 12.17
CA GLU A 69 -0.35 6.58 12.75
C GLU A 69 0.37 5.77 11.65
N ILE A 70 -0.38 5.25 10.67
CA ILE A 70 0.18 4.54 9.52
C ILE A 70 1.11 5.45 8.70
N GLN A 71 0.73 6.71 8.45
CA GLN A 71 1.53 7.66 7.69
C GLN A 71 2.87 8.00 8.37
N SER A 72 2.91 7.96 9.70
CA SER A 72 4.13 8.19 10.48
C SER A 72 5.09 7.00 10.46
N HIS A 73 4.63 5.83 10.00
CA HIS A 73 5.42 4.61 9.98
C HIS A 73 6.28 4.53 8.72
N THR A 74 7.59 4.39 8.89
CA THR A 74 8.57 4.29 7.78
C THR A 74 9.29 2.95 7.71
N GLY A 75 9.11 2.09 8.72
CA GLY A 75 9.72 0.76 8.78
C GLY A 75 9.18 -0.19 7.72
N VAL A 76 10.07 -1.05 7.20
CA VAL A 76 9.78 -1.96 6.07
C VAL A 76 10.18 -3.41 6.36
N GLU A 77 10.63 -3.69 7.58
CA GLU A 77 10.91 -5.05 8.01
C GLU A 77 9.60 -5.84 8.12
N LYS A 78 9.69 -7.17 8.11
CA LYS A 78 8.51 -8.04 8.22
C LYS A 78 7.63 -7.73 9.44
N LYS A 79 8.24 -7.37 10.57
CA LYS A 79 7.53 -6.99 11.80
C LYS A 79 6.75 -5.67 11.63
N ASP A 80 7.33 -4.72 10.91
CA ASP A 80 6.78 -3.39 10.67
C ASP A 80 5.55 -3.50 9.75
N LEU A 81 5.66 -4.30 8.69
CA LEU A 81 4.56 -4.55 7.76
C LEU A 81 3.41 -5.33 8.42
N ALA A 82 3.75 -6.25 9.35
CA ALA A 82 2.74 -6.93 10.15
C ALA A 82 2.01 -5.97 11.10
N GLU A 83 2.72 -4.98 11.66
CA GLU A 83 2.16 -3.91 12.49
C GLU A 83 1.23 -3.00 11.69
N ILE A 84 1.66 -2.54 10.50
CA ILE A 84 0.81 -1.75 9.59
C ILE A 84 -0.47 -2.49 9.24
N LYS A 85 -0.36 -3.77 8.88
CA LYS A 85 -1.53 -4.62 8.62
C LYS A 85 -2.41 -4.78 9.86
N ALA A 86 -1.82 -4.79 11.06
CA ALA A 86 -2.57 -4.84 12.31
C ALA A 86 -3.31 -3.53 12.61
N LEU A 87 -2.70 -2.37 12.35
CA LEU A 87 -3.36 -1.07 12.43
C LEU A 87 -4.57 -1.00 11.49
N GLY A 88 -4.43 -1.47 10.26
CA GLY A 88 -5.56 -1.53 9.33
C GLY A 88 -6.70 -2.46 9.74
N ARG A 89 -6.47 -3.40 10.67
CA ARG A 89 -7.54 -4.20 11.31
C ARG A 89 -8.23 -3.47 12.45
N LYS A 90 -7.61 -2.45 13.02
CA LYS A 90 -8.15 -1.62 14.12
C LYS A 90 -8.96 -0.41 13.64
N VAL A 91 -8.99 -0.15 12.32
CA VAL A 91 -9.78 0.94 11.72
C VAL A 91 -11.23 0.89 12.20
N GLN A 92 -11.68 1.98 12.79
CA GLN A 92 -13.04 2.14 13.30
C GLN A 92 -14.05 2.29 12.16
N ASN A 93 -15.35 2.12 12.48
CA ASN A 93 -16.47 2.28 11.53
C ASN A 93 -16.38 1.41 10.27
N PHE A 94 -15.69 0.27 10.36
CA PHE A 94 -15.53 -0.64 9.23
C PHE A 94 -16.88 -1.16 8.75
N ASP A 95 -17.12 -1.01 7.45
CA ASP A 95 -18.27 -1.56 6.74
C ASP A 95 -17.76 -2.42 5.56
N GLU A 96 -18.13 -3.70 5.55
CA GLU A 96 -17.64 -4.65 4.57
C GLU A 96 -18.13 -4.30 3.15
N GLN A 97 -19.37 -3.83 2.99
CA GLN A 97 -19.92 -3.51 1.67
C GLN A 97 -19.18 -2.32 1.05
N LYS A 98 -18.96 -1.27 1.84
CA LYS A 98 -18.15 -0.11 1.46
C LYS A 98 -16.71 -0.52 1.18
N TRP A 99 -16.12 -1.42 1.97
CA TRP A 99 -14.77 -1.94 1.70
C TRP A 99 -14.70 -2.68 0.37
N VAL A 100 -15.60 -3.64 0.13
CA VAL A 100 -15.66 -4.43 -1.12
C VAL A 100 -15.81 -3.51 -2.33
N ALA A 101 -16.64 -2.47 -2.24
CA ALA A 101 -16.84 -1.51 -3.31
C ALA A 101 -15.61 -0.64 -3.64
N ASN A 102 -14.63 -0.53 -2.72
CA ASN A 102 -13.50 0.40 -2.86
C ASN A 102 -12.13 -0.27 -2.89
N ARG A 103 -11.98 -1.48 -2.32
CA ARG A 103 -10.67 -2.12 -2.08
C ARG A 103 -9.89 -2.37 -3.36
N GLU A 104 -10.57 -2.74 -4.44
CA GLU A 104 -9.91 -3.01 -5.72
C GLU A 104 -9.28 -1.74 -6.30
N ARG A 105 -10.01 -0.61 -6.27
CA ARG A 105 -9.48 0.69 -6.66
C ARG A 105 -8.28 1.08 -5.80
N ILE A 106 -8.40 0.96 -4.47
CA ILE A 106 -7.32 1.32 -3.53
C ILE A 106 -6.05 0.49 -3.79
N VAL A 107 -6.21 -0.82 -3.98
CA VAL A 107 -5.10 -1.74 -4.28
C VAL A 107 -4.48 -1.43 -5.65
N LEU A 108 -5.31 -1.16 -6.66
CA LEU A 108 -4.84 -0.80 -8.00
C LEU A 108 -4.03 0.51 -7.97
N GLU A 109 -4.55 1.56 -7.33
CA GLU A 109 -3.86 2.85 -7.17
C GLU A 109 -2.49 2.66 -6.49
N GLY A 110 -2.44 1.89 -5.39
CA GLY A 110 -1.18 1.60 -4.70
C GLY A 110 -0.17 0.86 -5.59
N ASN A 111 -0.63 -0.12 -6.37
CA ASN A 111 0.23 -0.82 -7.33
C ASN A 111 0.72 0.11 -8.45
N LEU A 112 -0.14 0.97 -8.99
CA LEU A 112 0.24 1.93 -10.04
C LEU A 112 1.29 2.91 -9.51
N HIS A 113 1.09 3.49 -8.33
CA HIS A 113 2.08 4.38 -7.73
C HIS A 113 3.43 3.68 -7.51
N LYS A 114 3.40 2.47 -6.94
CA LYS A 114 4.59 1.65 -6.70
C LYS A 114 5.38 1.37 -7.98
N LEU A 115 4.68 0.94 -9.04
CA LEU A 115 5.33 0.50 -10.29
C LEU A 115 5.77 1.67 -11.17
N TRP A 116 4.97 2.73 -11.28
CA TRP A 116 5.31 3.90 -12.10
C TRP A 116 6.35 4.80 -11.45
N ALA A 117 6.41 4.85 -10.11
CA ALA A 117 7.52 5.53 -9.44
C ALA A 117 8.85 4.88 -9.78
N LYS A 118 8.90 3.54 -9.87
CA LYS A 118 10.11 2.80 -10.21
C LYS A 118 10.55 3.00 -11.67
N SER A 119 9.63 2.95 -12.64
CA SER A 119 9.98 3.14 -14.06
C SER A 119 10.60 4.51 -14.34
N ARG A 120 10.16 5.55 -13.62
CA ARG A 120 10.74 6.90 -13.70
C ARG A 120 12.18 6.98 -13.19
N VAL A 121 12.57 6.13 -12.23
CA VAL A 121 13.93 6.12 -11.69
C VAL A 121 14.89 5.40 -12.67
N GLU A 122 14.43 4.37 -13.37
CA GLU A 122 15.25 3.65 -14.36
C GLU A 122 15.48 4.48 -15.64
N GLU A 123 14.53 5.29 -16.09
CA GLU A 123 14.70 6.19 -17.25
C GLU A 123 15.60 7.40 -16.95
N ALA A 124 15.63 7.90 -15.72
CA ALA A 124 16.38 9.11 -15.34
C ALA A 124 17.91 8.90 -15.14
N VAL A 125 18.40 7.66 -15.32
CA VAL A 125 19.81 7.28 -15.11
C VAL A 125 20.49 6.85 -16.43
N THR A 126 19.90 7.17 -17.58
CA THR A 126 20.47 6.92 -18.93
C THR A 126 20.91 8.21 -19.59
#